data_AF-A0A8S2Y8G4-F1
#
_entry.id   AF-A0A8S2Y8G4-F1
#
_cell.length_a   1.000
_cell.length_b   1.000
_cell.length_c   1.000
_cell.angle_alpha   90.00
_cell.angle_beta   90.00
_cell.angle_gamma   90.00
#
_symmetry.space_group_name_H-M   'P 1'
#
loop_
_entity.id
_entity.type
_entity.pdbx_description
1 polymer ?
#
loop_
_entity_poly.entity_id
_entity_poly.type
_entity_poly.pdbx_seq_one_letter_code
_entity_poly.pdbx_strand_id
1 'polypeptide(L)' 'VSDLDSPLKFDLKINSSDILPFNIDGPYGDSTYVLLTNSKLDREYKDKYIVNLIINDSGQPMLTSFYKLIINILDNNDNS' A
#
# COMPACT_ATOMS: atom_id res chain seq x y z
N VAL A 1 -35.90 -1.18 3.29
CA VAL A 1 -34.74 -0.95 2.39
C VAL A 1 -33.58 -0.62 3.31
N SER A 2 -32.71 -1.59 3.54
CA SER A 2 -31.56 -1.47 4.44
C SER A 2 -30.33 -1.86 3.66
N ASP A 3 -29.59 -0.86 3.20
CA ASP A 3 -28.13 -0.82 3.31
C ASP A 3 -27.68 0.61 3.00
N LEU A 4 -27.95 1.49 3.96
CA LEU A 4 -27.33 2.81 4.04
C LEU A 4 -26.42 2.65 5.26
N ASP A 5 -25.10 2.73 5.06
CA ASP A 5 -24.06 2.63 6.10
C ASP A 5 -23.36 1.27 6.30
N SER A 6 -23.19 0.44 5.26
CA SER A 6 -21.98 -0.39 5.25
C SER A 6 -20.79 0.53 5.01
N PRO A 7 -19.83 0.69 5.95
CA PRO A 7 -18.62 1.45 5.68
C PRO A 7 -17.99 0.84 4.44
N LEU A 8 -17.72 1.66 3.42
CA LEU A 8 -17.12 1.22 2.17
C LEU A 8 -15.87 0.41 2.51
N LYS A 9 -15.97 -0.91 2.38
CA LYS A 9 -14.89 -1.82 2.73
C LYS A 9 -13.98 -1.90 1.52
N PHE A 10 -12.83 -1.27 1.64
CA PHE A 10 -11.81 -1.31 0.61
C PHE A 10 -10.81 -2.41 0.92
N ASP A 11 -10.43 -3.19 -0.08
CA ASP A 11 -9.33 -4.16 -0.02
C ASP A 11 -8.10 -3.58 -0.74
N LEU A 12 -6.99 -3.45 -0.01
CA LEU A 12 -5.74 -2.88 -0.52
C LEU A 12 -4.72 -4.00 -0.77
N LYS A 13 -4.20 -4.06 -1.99
CA LYS A 13 -3.20 -5.06 -2.41
C LYS A 13 -2.02 -4.40 -3.12
N ILE A 14 -0.83 -4.98 -2.96
CA ILE A 14 0.33 -4.63 -3.79
C ILE A 14 0.22 -5.39 -5.11
N ASN A 15 0.32 -4.66 -6.22
CA ASN A 15 0.44 -5.20 -7.56
C ASN A 15 1.85 -4.95 -8.09
N SER A 16 2.72 -5.92 -7.88
CA SER A 16 4.11 -5.88 -8.33
C SER A 16 4.51 -7.25 -8.83
N SER A 17 5.19 -7.29 -9.99
CA SER A 17 5.84 -8.50 -10.48
C SER A 17 7.13 -8.80 -9.72
N ASP A 18 7.74 -7.77 -9.11
CA ASP A 18 8.96 -7.89 -8.32
C ASP A 18 8.62 -8.24 -6.87
N ILE A 19 9.50 -9.04 -6.24
CA ILE A 19 9.48 -9.25 -4.80
C ILE A 19 9.90 -7.94 -4.13
N LEU A 20 8.93 -7.26 -3.53
CA LEU A 20 9.16 -6.02 -2.80
C LEU A 20 9.42 -6.33 -1.31
N PRO A 21 10.32 -5.60 -0.64
CA PRO A 21 10.59 -5.75 0.79
C PRO A 21 9.47 -5.12 1.65
N PHE A 22 8.26 -5.00 1.11
CA PHE A 22 7.12 -4.36 1.76
C PHE A 22 5.93 -5.31 1.80
N ASN A 23 5.22 -5.32 2.92
CA ASN A 23 3.93 -5.99 3.08
C ASN A 23 2.87 -4.98 3.52
N ILE A 24 1.61 -5.25 3.18
CA ILE A 24 0.48 -4.47 3.66
C ILE A 24 -0.20 -5.25 4.77
N ASP A 25 -0.46 -4.56 5.87
CA ASP A 25 -1.15 -5.09 7.03
C ASP A 25 -2.38 -4.23 7.37
N GLY A 26 -3.41 -4.87 7.92
CA GLY A 26 -4.74 -4.30 8.12
C GLY A 26 -5.85 -4.97 7.27
N PRO A 27 -7.04 -4.34 7.14
CA PRO A 27 -7.37 -2.99 7.60
C PRO A 27 -7.44 -2.87 9.13
N TYR A 28 -6.98 -1.74 9.63
CA TYR A 28 -7.14 -1.28 11.01
C TYR A 28 -8.25 -0.22 11.04
N GLY A 29 -9.35 -0.50 11.73
CA GLY A 29 -10.55 0.33 11.65
C GLY A 29 -11.19 0.31 10.26
N ASP A 30 -11.82 1.41 9.86
CA ASP A 30 -12.65 1.45 8.64
C ASP A 30 -11.85 1.67 7.34
N SER A 31 -10.59 2.14 7.42
CA SER A 31 -9.84 2.54 6.21
C SER A 31 -8.32 2.66 6.36
N THR A 32 -7.75 2.30 7.51
CA THR A 32 -6.30 2.45 7.74
C THR A 32 -5.55 1.18 7.38
N TYR A 33 -4.48 1.32 6.61
CA TYR A 33 -3.55 0.24 6.26
C TYR A 33 -2.14 0.64 6.66
N VAL A 34 -1.34 -0.34 7.06
CA VAL A 34 0.06 -0.13 7.45
C VAL A 34 0.95 -0.82 6.43
N LEU A 35 1.93 -0.08 5.91
CA LEU A 35 2.99 -0.65 5.07
C LEU A 35 4.17 -1.04 5.96
N LEU A 36 4.40 -2.34 6.07
CA LEU A 36 5.48 -2.91 6.87
C LEU A 36 6.68 -3.24 5.99
N THR A 37 7.87 -2.97 6.50
CA THR A 37 9.12 -3.38 5.87
C THR A 37 9.47 -4.81 6.33
N ASN A 38 9.59 -5.75 5.40
CA ASN A 38 9.81 -7.17 5.70
C ASN A 38 11.28 -7.61 5.54
N SER A 39 12.14 -6.74 5.00
CA SER A 39 13.57 -6.99 4.77
C SER A 39 14.37 -5.71 5.01
N LYS A 40 15.67 -5.83 5.31
CA LYS A 40 16.55 -4.65 5.39
C LYS A 40 16.52 -3.86 4.08
N LEU A 41 16.44 -2.54 4.22
CA LEU A 41 16.55 -1.60 3.11
C LEU A 41 17.97 -1.06 3.12
N ASP A 42 18.65 -1.23 1.99
CA ASP A 42 20.01 -0.79 1.75
C ASP A 42 19.97 0.21 0.60
N ARG A 43 20.36 1.45 0.87
CA ARG A 43 20.28 2.57 -0.09
C ARG A 43 21.27 2.36 -1.23
N GLU A 44 22.45 1.84 -0.94
CA GLU A 44 23.50 1.55 -1.91
C GLU A 44 23.09 0.46 -2.89
N TYR A 45 22.26 -0.50 -2.44
CA TYR A 45 21.65 -1.48 -3.32
C TYR A 45 20.46 -0.90 -4.11
N LYS A 46 19.54 -0.23 -3.42
CA LYS A 46 18.33 0.36 -4.04
C LYS A 46 17.78 1.51 -3.20
N ASP A 47 17.90 2.71 -3.74
CA ASP A 47 17.47 3.98 -3.13
C ASP A 47 15.99 4.32 -3.36
N LYS A 48 15.32 3.63 -4.29
CA LYS A 48 13.94 3.92 -4.68
C LYS A 48 13.13 2.68 -4.99
N TYR A 49 11.90 2.65 -4.47
CA TYR A 49 10.91 1.62 -4.76
C TYR A 49 9.62 2.25 -5.30
N ILE A 50 9.05 1.60 -6.32
CA ILE A 50 7.74 1.96 -6.87
C ILE A 50 6.80 0.82 -6.53
N VAL A 51 5.82 1.09 -5.68
CA VAL A 51 4.81 0.13 -5.25
C VAL A 51 3.49 0.53 -5.92
N ASN A 52 2.97 -0.31 -6.81
CA ASN A 52 1.62 -0.09 -7.34
C ASN A 52 0.62 -0.75 -6.39
N LEU A 53 -0.35 0.01 -5.97
CA LEU A 53 -1.43 -0.41 -5.10
C LEU A 53 -2.69 -0.59 -5.95
N ILE A 54 -3.43 -1.66 -5.65
CA ILE A 54 -4.78 -1.91 -6.15
C ILE A 54 -5.73 -1.76 -4.97
N ILE A 55 -6.75 -0.93 -5.14
CA ILE A 55 -7.82 -0.71 -4.17
C ILE A 55 -9.11 -1.21 -4.83
N ASN A 56 -9.75 -2.19 -4.22
CA ASN A 56 -11.04 -2.70 -4.68
C ASN A 56 -12.12 -2.33 -3.67
N ASP A 57 -13.24 -1.79 -4.13
CA ASP A 57 -14.43 -1.67 -3.29
C ASP A 57 -15.17 -3.00 -3.19
N SER A 58 -16.11 -3.09 -2.24
CA SER A 58 -16.99 -4.26 -2.09
C SER A 58 -18.29 -4.12 -2.89
N GLY A 59 -18.32 -3.26 -3.92
CA GLY A 59 -19.51 -2.96 -4.70
C GLY A 59 -19.87 -4.07 -5.70
N GLN A 60 -21.08 -3.97 -6.26
CA GLN A 60 -21.51 -4.76 -7.41
C GLN A 60 -22.13 -3.85 -8.48
N PRO A 61 -21.45 -3.59 -9.61
CA PRO A 61 -20.13 -4.10 -9.98
C PRO A 61 -19.01 -3.53 -9.10
N MET A 62 -17.95 -4.31 -8.91
CA MET A 62 -16.75 -3.89 -8.17
C MET A 62 -16.01 -2.79 -8.95
N LEU A 63 -15.63 -1.71 -8.27
CA LEU A 63 -14.74 -0.69 -8.81
C LEU A 63 -13.31 -0.92 -8.30
N THR A 64 -12.37 -0.84 -9.24
CA THR A 64 -10.94 -0.98 -8.96
C THR A 64 -10.23 0.33 -9.25
N SER A 65 -9.48 0.82 -8.25
CA SER A 65 -8.60 1.98 -8.37
C SER A 65 -7.14 1.56 -8.27
N PHE A 66 -6.27 2.28 -8.98
CA PHE A 66 -4.84 2.04 -8.99
C PHE A 66 -4.11 3.26 -8.44
N TYR A 67 -3.15 3.05 -7.55
CA TYR A 67 -2.32 4.11 -7.00
C TYR A 67 -0.85 3.75 -7.07
N LYS A 68 0.02 4.73 -7.35
CA LYS A 68 1.46 4.52 -7.42
C LYS A 68 2.13 5.20 -6.24
N LEU A 69 2.67 4.40 -5.33
CA LEU A 69 3.44 4.86 -4.17
C LEU A 69 4.93 4.84 -4.52
N ILE A 70 5.61 5.96 -4.31
CA ILE A 70 7.07 6.08 -4.50
C ILE A 70 7.71 6.18 -3.12
N ILE A 71 8.57 5.22 -2.79
CA ILE A 71 9.29 5.16 -1.52
C ILE A 71 10.75 5.44 -1.80
N ASN A 72 11.29 6.51 -1.21
CA ASN A 72 12.70 6.86 -1.29
C ASN A 72 13.38 6.44 0.01
N ILE A 73 14.51 5.76 -0.08
CA ILE A 73 15.35 5.38 1.05
C ILE A 73 16.30 6.53 1.32
N LEU A 74 16.10 7.21 2.45
CA LEU A 74 16.95 8.31 2.89
C LEU A 74 18.08 7.76 3.75
N ASP A 75 19.25 8.36 3.62
CA ASP A 75 20.37 8.11 4.53
C ASP A 75 20.24 9.00 5.77
N ASN A 76 20.78 8.55 6.90
CA ASN A 76 20.79 9.34 8.14
C ASN A 76 21.51 10.69 7.98
N ASN A 77 22.29 10.87 6.91
CA ASN A 77 23.09 12.06 6.66
C ASN A 77 22.50 13.04 5.62
N ASP A 78 21.25 12.87 5.17
CA ASP A 78 20.58 13.83 4.27
C ASP A 78 19.91 15.00 5.04
N ASN A 79 20.28 15.21 6.31
CA ASN A 79 19.75 16.25 7.21
C ASN A 79 20.71 17.45 7.34
N SER A 80 21.19 17.99 6.21
CA SER A 80 21.94 19.26 6.18
C SER A 80 21.02 20.48 6.27
#